data_AF-A0A370H5A8-F1
#
_entry.id   AF-A0A370H5A8-F1
#
_cell.length_a   1.000
_cell.length_b   1.000
_cell.length_c   1.000
_cell.angle_alpha   90.00
_cell.angle_beta   90.00
_cell.angle_gamma   90.00
#
_symmetry.space_group_name_H-M   'P 1'
#
loop_
_entity.id
_entity.type
_entity.pdbx_description
1 polymer ?
#
loop_
_entity_poly.entity_id
_entity_poly.type
_entity_poly.pdbx_seq_one_letter_code
_entity_poly.pdbx_strand_id
1 'polypeptide(L)'
;MGESSIAWVDGALVTLDQRALPHELRELRITTVDEVIDAIKTLAVRGAPAIGVSGAFGVAIAAFAYLGDAEKVELEAARIAAARPTAVNLAWGVRRALAKCPQGPQAVLDEALAMLAEDGRVNRAAATHAADLVQRLCPDRPLRILTHCNTGRLATTAFGTAIGALRVLAERDAIENVLVDETRPLLQGARLTAWELAEAGIPHRLTIDSAAAWAMATGQVDCVIVGADRITADGSVANKIGTYALAVAAQRHGIPFVVVAPESTRDLGTATGAEIVVEERAAAEITHVAGIATAPEDTEVFNPAFDVTPPDLVTAVVTEAGVVEDVRSPAGHGRLDVTGAHIAEIARSLYLRGWMPGTAGNISVRAEETAIVTGSGLSKGELTAGDMVTVKVSDSQPVSGTRCPSAETAIHTAVYRATGADAVVHVHPPHATAQSVAAGESLRFTGYELIKGLGTAETIDIPVFSNHSDVPRIGADIERHLIEHPDAPPVLFIAGHGITAWGATLAQARDRAECLEAMCELVTLTGRREIAPSVSSSEEEPQ
;
A
#
# COMPACT_ATOMS: atom_id res chain seq x y z
N MET A 1 -1.03 32.26 10.72
CA MET A 1 -1.75 31.20 9.98
C MET A 1 -1.46 29.88 10.67
N GLY A 2 -2.48 29.21 11.25
CA GLY A 2 -2.31 27.93 11.96
C GLY A 2 -2.17 26.75 11.00
N GLU A 3 -3.29 26.16 10.59
CA GLU A 3 -3.29 24.93 9.76
C GLU A 3 -3.23 25.17 8.22
N SER A 4 -3.50 26.40 7.75
CA SER A 4 -3.55 26.74 6.32
C SER A 4 -2.27 27.43 5.85
N SER A 5 -1.84 27.15 4.62
CA SER A 5 -0.74 27.85 3.93
C SER A 5 -1.22 28.96 2.99
N ILE A 6 -2.53 29.04 2.78
CA ILE A 6 -3.21 29.98 1.89
C ILE A 6 -4.40 30.62 2.63
N ALA A 7 -4.56 31.93 2.50
CA ALA A 7 -5.69 32.67 3.05
C ALA A 7 -6.10 33.80 2.11
N TRP A 8 -7.36 34.24 2.24
CA TRP A 8 -7.83 35.48 1.64
C TRP A 8 -8.00 36.52 2.74
N VAL A 9 -7.24 37.62 2.67
CA VAL A 9 -7.23 38.66 3.72
C VAL A 9 -7.28 40.03 3.07
N ASP A 10 -8.30 40.82 3.38
CA ASP A 10 -8.48 42.20 2.91
C ASP A 10 -8.23 42.38 1.40
N GLY A 11 -8.86 41.53 0.59
CA GLY A 11 -8.80 41.59 -0.88
C GLY A 11 -7.52 41.03 -1.51
N ALA A 12 -6.70 40.31 -0.75
CA ALA A 12 -5.46 39.70 -1.25
C ALA A 12 -5.39 38.20 -0.95
N LEU A 13 -4.75 37.47 -1.86
CA LEU A 13 -4.23 36.13 -1.60
C LEU A 13 -3.00 36.26 -0.71
N VAL A 14 -3.04 35.67 0.48
CA VAL A 14 -1.93 35.65 1.42
C VAL A 14 -1.40 34.22 1.53
N THR A 15 -0.09 34.04 1.35
CA THR A 15 0.58 32.73 1.42
C THR A 15 2.02 32.86 1.90
N LEU A 16 2.73 31.75 2.05
CA LEU A 16 4.15 31.74 2.46
C LEU A 16 5.05 31.62 1.24
N ASP A 17 6.15 32.38 1.22
CA ASP A 17 7.18 32.22 0.20
C ASP A 17 8.02 30.97 0.46
N GLN A 18 7.66 29.88 -0.21
CA GLN A 18 8.36 28.60 -0.04
C GLN A 18 9.82 28.63 -0.54
N ARG A 19 10.25 29.66 -1.28
CA ARG A 19 11.65 29.83 -1.70
C ARG A 19 12.53 30.31 -0.54
N ALA A 20 11.94 31.06 0.39
CA ALA A 20 12.65 31.63 1.53
C ALA A 20 12.87 30.61 2.66
N LEU A 21 12.04 29.58 2.73
CA LEU A 21 12.19 28.47 3.68
C LEU A 21 13.45 27.62 3.36
N PRO A 22 14.15 27.11 4.40
CA PRO A 22 13.79 27.16 5.83
C PRO A 22 14.32 28.39 6.57
N HIS A 23 15.03 29.31 5.90
CA HIS A 23 15.78 30.39 6.55
C HIS A 23 14.91 31.55 7.02
N GLU A 24 13.86 31.87 6.27
CA GLU A 24 12.97 32.98 6.57
C GLU A 24 11.51 32.59 6.33
N LEU A 25 10.67 32.82 7.33
CA LEU A 25 9.22 32.73 7.21
C LEU A 25 8.69 34.04 6.63
N ARG A 26 8.71 34.15 5.30
CA ARG A 26 8.25 35.34 4.57
C ARG A 26 6.80 35.14 4.08
N GLU A 27 5.93 36.06 4.46
CA GLU A 27 4.56 36.12 3.92
C GLU A 27 4.54 36.87 2.58
N LEU A 28 3.78 36.34 1.62
CA LEU A 28 3.47 36.98 0.35
C LEU A 28 2.02 37.45 0.37
N ARG A 29 1.82 38.71 0.00
CA ARG A 29 0.51 39.32 -0.18
C ARG A 29 0.35 39.65 -1.67
N ILE A 30 -0.49 38.86 -2.34
CA ILE A 30 -0.66 38.87 -3.79
C ILE A 30 -2.00 39.55 -4.12
N THR A 31 -1.93 40.62 -4.92
CA THR A 31 -3.09 41.46 -5.26
C THR A 31 -3.34 41.57 -6.77
N THR A 32 -2.43 41.02 -7.59
CA THR A 32 -2.54 41.05 -9.05
C THR A 32 -2.39 39.66 -9.68
N VAL A 33 -2.92 39.49 -10.90
CA VAL A 33 -2.77 38.25 -11.66
C VAL A 33 -1.32 37.95 -12.00
N ASP A 34 -0.53 38.98 -12.33
CA ASP A 34 0.89 38.83 -12.64
C ASP A 34 1.70 38.29 -11.46
N GLU A 35 1.39 38.75 -10.23
CA GLU A 35 1.99 38.22 -9.00
C GLU A 35 1.59 36.76 -8.72
N VAL A 36 0.34 36.36 -9.00
CA VAL A 36 -0.09 34.94 -8.90
C VAL A 36 0.74 34.08 -9.86
N ILE A 37 0.88 34.52 -11.11
CA ILE A 37 1.64 33.81 -12.14
C ILE A 37 3.12 33.70 -11.74
N ASP A 38 3.73 34.78 -11.25
CA ASP A 38 5.12 34.77 -10.77
C ASP A 38 5.31 33.81 -9.60
N ALA A 39 4.42 33.86 -8.60
CA ALA A 39 4.49 33.00 -7.43
C ALA A 39 4.43 31.51 -7.81
N ILE A 40 3.59 31.14 -8.79
CA ILE A 40 3.49 29.77 -9.29
C ILE A 40 4.72 29.35 -10.10
N LYS A 41 5.21 30.22 -11.01
CA LYS A 41 6.35 29.92 -11.89
C LYS A 41 7.67 29.81 -11.14
N THR A 42 7.88 30.68 -10.16
CA THR A 42 9.11 30.72 -9.35
C THR A 42 9.08 29.72 -8.18
N LEU A 43 7.99 28.95 -8.04
CA LEU A 43 7.78 27.99 -6.96
C LEU A 43 7.69 28.61 -5.56
N ALA A 44 7.33 29.90 -5.48
CA ALA A 44 6.92 30.51 -4.22
C ALA A 44 5.65 29.83 -3.68
N VAL A 45 4.73 29.46 -4.58
CA VAL A 45 3.62 28.56 -4.33
C VAL A 45 3.79 27.29 -5.17
N ARG A 46 3.72 26.14 -4.52
CA ARG A 46 3.91 24.83 -5.16
C ARG A 46 3.11 23.74 -4.45
N GLY A 47 3.02 22.59 -5.14
CA GLY A 47 2.14 21.50 -4.76
C GLY A 47 0.79 21.62 -5.48
N ALA A 48 0.29 20.49 -5.97
CA ALA A 48 -0.79 20.50 -6.95
C ALA A 48 -2.08 21.15 -6.42
N PRO A 49 -2.57 20.83 -5.20
CA PRO A 49 -3.75 21.50 -4.65
C PRO A 49 -3.51 23.00 -4.35
N ALA A 50 -2.34 23.35 -3.80
CA ALA A 50 -1.99 24.74 -3.47
C ALA A 50 -2.04 25.66 -4.69
N ILE A 51 -1.46 25.20 -5.81
CA ILE A 51 -1.46 25.94 -7.07
C ILE A 51 -2.89 26.04 -7.63
N GLY A 52 -3.70 24.98 -7.54
CA GLY A 52 -5.09 24.98 -8.00
C GLY A 52 -5.95 26.05 -7.31
N VAL A 53 -5.89 26.10 -5.98
CA VAL A 53 -6.64 27.09 -5.20
C VAL A 53 -6.07 28.51 -5.37
N SER A 54 -4.75 28.65 -5.49
CA SER A 54 -4.13 29.95 -5.82
C SER A 54 -4.57 30.46 -7.20
N GLY A 55 -4.73 29.57 -8.18
CA GLY A 55 -5.29 29.89 -9.48
C GLY A 55 -6.73 30.39 -9.39
N ALA A 56 -7.57 29.76 -8.57
CA ALA A 56 -8.94 30.21 -8.32
C ALA A 56 -8.99 31.61 -7.67
N PHE A 57 -8.13 31.88 -6.69
CA PHE A 57 -7.98 33.24 -6.14
C PHE A 57 -7.47 34.23 -7.18
N GLY A 58 -6.60 33.82 -8.10
CA GLY A 58 -6.19 34.64 -9.24
C GLY A 58 -7.37 35.04 -10.15
N VAL A 59 -8.31 34.13 -10.39
CA VAL A 59 -9.56 34.45 -11.13
C VAL A 59 -10.43 35.41 -10.32
N ALA A 60 -10.50 35.26 -9.00
CA ALA A 60 -11.22 36.22 -8.15
C ALA A 60 -10.59 37.62 -8.22
N ILE A 61 -9.26 37.72 -8.14
CA ILE A 61 -8.51 38.98 -8.33
C ILE A 61 -8.86 39.61 -9.69
N ALA A 62 -8.83 38.84 -10.77
CA ALA A 62 -9.20 39.31 -12.10
C ALA A 62 -10.67 39.79 -12.17
N ALA A 63 -11.60 39.04 -11.56
CA ALA A 63 -13.02 39.38 -11.53
C ALA A 63 -13.30 40.70 -10.79
N PHE A 64 -12.59 40.96 -9.68
CA PHE A 64 -12.69 42.24 -8.98
C PHE A 64 -12.02 43.39 -9.75
N ALA A 65 -10.94 43.13 -10.49
CA ALA A 65 -10.25 44.14 -11.29
C ALA A 65 -11.04 44.56 -12.55
N TYR A 66 -11.79 43.64 -13.15
CA TYR A 66 -12.49 43.83 -14.41
C TYR A 66 -14.02 43.65 -14.27
N LEU A 67 -14.63 44.46 -13.40
CA LEU A 67 -16.07 44.40 -13.11
C LEU A 67 -16.92 44.55 -14.39
N GLY A 68 -17.73 43.52 -14.67
CA GLY A 68 -18.64 43.50 -15.83
C GLY A 68 -17.98 43.20 -17.17
N ASP A 69 -16.68 42.91 -17.20
CA ASP A 69 -15.91 42.59 -18.42
C ASP A 69 -15.46 41.13 -18.39
N ALA A 70 -16.40 40.23 -18.70
CA ALA A 70 -16.17 38.78 -18.65
C ALA A 70 -15.06 38.33 -19.61
N GLU A 71 -14.92 38.99 -20.76
CA GLU A 71 -13.89 38.67 -21.76
C GLU A 71 -12.47 38.89 -21.20
N LYS A 72 -12.25 40.01 -20.49
CA LYS A 72 -10.96 40.22 -19.80
C LYS A 72 -10.70 39.21 -18.70
N VAL A 73 -11.72 38.83 -17.92
CA VAL A 73 -11.56 37.81 -16.87
C VAL A 73 -11.19 36.46 -17.47
N GLU A 74 -11.80 36.08 -18.59
CA GLU A 74 -11.46 34.86 -19.33
C GLU A 74 -10.02 34.88 -19.86
N LEU A 75 -9.56 36.02 -20.38
CA LEU A 75 -8.17 36.20 -20.82
C LEU A 75 -7.17 36.04 -19.66
N GLU A 76 -7.43 36.66 -18.51
CA GLU A 76 -6.57 36.50 -17.33
C GLU A 76 -6.60 35.06 -16.79
N ALA A 77 -7.76 34.43 -16.75
CA ALA A 77 -7.91 33.03 -16.37
C ALA A 77 -7.06 32.11 -17.28
N ALA A 78 -7.06 32.37 -18.60
CA ALA A 78 -6.22 31.65 -19.54
C ALA A 78 -4.71 31.88 -19.27
N ARG A 79 -4.29 33.11 -18.95
CA ARG A 79 -2.90 33.42 -18.56
C ARG A 79 -2.47 32.66 -17.30
N ILE A 80 -3.34 32.61 -16.28
CA ILE A 80 -3.10 31.87 -15.04
C ILE A 80 -2.96 30.37 -15.34
N ALA A 81 -3.90 29.78 -16.08
CA ALA A 81 -3.87 28.36 -16.43
C ALA A 81 -2.61 27.95 -17.21
N ALA A 82 -2.10 28.85 -18.05
CA ALA A 82 -0.88 28.64 -18.83
C ALA A 82 0.43 28.82 -18.03
N ALA A 83 0.37 29.23 -16.76
CA ALA A 83 1.57 29.50 -15.97
C ALA A 83 2.47 28.26 -15.81
N ARG A 84 1.85 27.08 -15.64
CA ARG A 84 2.51 25.76 -15.60
C ARG A 84 1.63 24.71 -16.29
N PRO A 85 1.76 24.50 -17.62
CA PRO A 85 0.84 23.68 -18.41
C PRO A 85 0.70 22.21 -17.97
N THR A 86 1.72 21.67 -17.28
CA THR A 86 1.71 20.29 -16.75
C THR A 86 0.95 20.15 -15.42
N ALA A 87 0.60 21.26 -14.75
CA ALA A 87 -0.11 21.26 -13.47
C ALA A 87 -1.63 21.22 -13.71
N VAL A 88 -2.21 20.02 -13.83
CA VAL A 88 -3.65 19.83 -14.12
C VAL A 88 -4.56 20.52 -13.09
N ASN A 89 -4.17 20.51 -11.81
CA ASN A 89 -4.92 21.16 -10.73
C ASN A 89 -5.04 22.68 -10.90
N LEU A 90 -4.04 23.33 -11.52
CA LEU A 90 -4.10 24.76 -11.83
C LEU A 90 -5.25 25.07 -12.78
N ALA A 91 -5.27 24.37 -13.92
CA ALA A 91 -6.31 24.54 -14.92
C ALA A 91 -7.70 24.13 -14.37
N TRP A 92 -7.78 23.09 -13.55
CA TRP A 92 -9.01 22.70 -12.87
C TRP A 92 -9.54 23.81 -11.95
N GLY A 93 -8.69 24.38 -11.09
CA GLY A 93 -9.10 25.41 -10.15
C GLY A 93 -9.53 26.70 -10.84
N VAL A 94 -8.79 27.11 -11.88
CA VAL A 94 -9.17 28.23 -12.74
C VAL A 94 -10.54 28.02 -13.38
N ARG A 95 -10.78 26.85 -14.00
CA ARG A 95 -12.08 26.57 -14.65
C ARG A 95 -13.24 26.60 -13.67
N ARG A 96 -13.05 26.03 -12.46
CA ARG A 96 -14.09 25.96 -11.44
C ARG A 96 -14.49 27.35 -10.93
N ALA A 97 -13.51 28.22 -10.69
CA ALA A 97 -13.76 29.61 -10.33
C ALA A 97 -14.39 30.42 -11.49
N LEU A 98 -13.87 30.25 -12.72
CA LEU A 98 -14.36 30.94 -13.91
C LEU A 98 -15.85 30.63 -14.21
N ALA A 99 -16.29 29.40 -13.93
CA ALA A 99 -17.70 29.00 -14.08
C ALA A 99 -18.67 29.83 -13.21
N LYS A 100 -18.18 30.54 -12.19
CA LYS A 100 -18.97 31.42 -11.33
C LYS A 100 -18.98 32.89 -11.78
N CYS A 101 -18.18 33.27 -12.78
CA CYS A 101 -18.16 34.64 -13.29
C CYS A 101 -19.53 35.21 -13.66
N PRO A 102 -20.49 34.46 -14.25
CA PRO A 102 -21.83 34.97 -14.52
C PRO A 102 -22.62 35.42 -13.28
N GLN A 103 -22.23 34.96 -12.08
CA GLN A 103 -22.85 35.30 -10.80
C GLN A 103 -22.14 36.48 -10.10
N GLY A 104 -21.08 37.02 -10.71
CA GLY A 104 -20.32 38.16 -10.22
C GLY A 104 -19.07 37.80 -9.40
N PRO A 105 -18.19 38.78 -9.11
CA PRO A 105 -16.88 38.55 -8.48
C PRO A 105 -16.96 37.90 -7.10
N GLN A 106 -18.00 38.22 -6.31
CA GLN A 106 -18.18 37.61 -5.00
C GLN A 106 -18.43 36.09 -5.11
N ALA A 107 -19.21 35.64 -6.08
CA ALA A 107 -19.45 34.21 -6.30
C ALA A 107 -18.18 33.46 -6.73
N VAL A 108 -17.29 34.12 -7.48
CA VAL A 108 -15.96 33.59 -7.84
C VAL A 108 -15.09 33.44 -6.59
N LEU A 109 -15.06 34.46 -5.73
CA LEU A 109 -14.33 34.41 -4.46
C LEU A 109 -14.90 33.33 -3.51
N ASP A 110 -16.21 33.25 -3.38
CA ASP A 110 -16.88 32.24 -2.55
C ASP A 110 -16.55 30.82 -3.02
N GLU A 111 -16.43 30.60 -4.33
CA GLU A 111 -15.99 29.32 -4.88
C GLU A 111 -14.52 29.02 -4.58
N ALA A 112 -13.62 30.02 -4.69
CA ALA A 112 -12.22 29.84 -4.31
C ALA A 112 -12.07 29.51 -2.81
N LEU A 113 -12.85 30.18 -1.95
CA LEU A 113 -12.93 29.88 -0.52
C LEU A 113 -13.53 28.50 -0.24
N ALA A 114 -14.55 28.09 -1.00
CA ALA A 114 -15.13 26.76 -0.91
C ALA A 114 -14.11 25.67 -1.29
N MET A 115 -13.33 25.89 -2.35
CA MET A 115 -12.25 24.98 -2.74
C MET A 115 -11.15 24.88 -1.67
N LEU A 116 -10.77 26.02 -1.05
CA LEU A 116 -9.84 26.06 0.07
C LEU A 116 -10.33 25.22 1.26
N ALA A 117 -11.61 25.35 1.63
CA ALA A 117 -12.21 24.59 2.72
C ALA A 117 -12.38 23.11 2.37
N GLU A 118 -12.74 22.80 1.12
CA GLU A 118 -12.89 21.44 0.62
C GLU A 118 -11.56 20.68 0.66
N ASP A 119 -10.46 21.27 0.17
CA ASP A 119 -9.13 20.67 0.19
C ASP A 119 -8.69 20.33 1.62
N GLY A 120 -8.90 21.25 2.58
CA GLY A 120 -8.60 20.99 3.99
C GLY A 120 -9.37 19.80 4.58
N ARG A 121 -10.67 19.68 4.26
CA ARG A 121 -11.51 18.55 4.72
C ARG A 121 -11.07 17.23 4.08
N VAL A 122 -10.83 17.24 2.77
CA VAL A 122 -10.41 16.08 1.98
C VAL A 122 -9.06 15.55 2.47
N ASN A 123 -8.07 16.43 2.62
CA ASN A 123 -6.74 16.05 3.08
C ASN A 123 -6.76 15.47 4.49
N ARG A 124 -7.54 16.07 5.41
CA ARG A 124 -7.70 15.54 6.77
C ARG A 124 -8.34 14.16 6.79
N ALA A 125 -9.36 13.92 5.96
CA ALA A 125 -10.00 12.60 5.85
C ALA A 125 -9.01 11.54 5.32
N ALA A 126 -8.33 11.82 4.21
CA ALA A 126 -7.33 10.91 3.62
C ALA A 126 -6.19 10.59 4.62
N ALA A 127 -5.67 11.61 5.29
CA ALA A 127 -4.65 11.47 6.31
C ALA A 127 -5.11 10.61 7.51
N THR A 128 -6.36 10.78 7.95
CA THR A 128 -6.93 9.99 9.05
C THR A 128 -7.06 8.52 8.66
N HIS A 129 -7.60 8.24 7.48
CA HIS A 129 -7.69 6.87 6.95
C HIS A 129 -6.31 6.22 6.80
N ALA A 130 -5.31 6.99 6.36
CA ALA A 130 -3.95 6.49 6.21
C ALA A 130 -3.33 6.16 7.58
N ALA A 131 -3.51 7.02 8.59
CA ALA A 131 -3.06 6.75 9.95
C ALA A 131 -3.73 5.48 10.52
N ASP A 132 -5.04 5.31 10.31
CA ASP A 132 -5.78 4.11 10.74
C ASP A 132 -5.24 2.84 10.05
N LEU A 133 -4.93 2.92 8.75
CA LEU A 133 -4.34 1.80 8.01
C LEU A 133 -2.94 1.47 8.52
N VAL A 134 -2.08 2.47 8.69
CA VAL A 134 -0.69 2.28 9.13
C VAL A 134 -0.64 1.60 10.50
N GLN A 135 -1.50 1.99 11.45
CA GLN A 135 -1.59 1.33 12.75
C GLN A 135 -2.09 -0.12 12.68
N ARG A 136 -2.86 -0.49 11.65
CA ARG A 136 -3.26 -1.90 11.42
C ARG A 136 -2.17 -2.73 10.76
N LEU A 137 -1.37 -2.13 9.88
CA LEU A 137 -0.33 -2.82 9.11
C LEU A 137 0.97 -2.99 9.89
N CYS A 138 1.24 -2.12 10.87
CA CYS A 138 2.50 -2.05 11.57
C CYS A 138 2.41 -2.59 13.01
N PRO A 139 3.54 -2.90 13.67
CA PRO A 139 3.56 -3.35 15.07
C PRO A 139 2.93 -2.36 16.04
N ASP A 140 2.38 -2.88 17.15
CA ASP A 140 1.78 -2.08 18.23
C ASP A 140 2.86 -1.44 19.12
N ARG A 141 3.57 -0.46 18.56
CA ARG A 141 4.54 0.43 19.23
C ARG A 141 4.69 1.73 18.44
N PRO A 142 5.27 2.79 19.00
CA PRO A 142 5.66 3.97 18.24
C PRO A 142 6.51 3.59 17.02
N LEU A 143 6.15 4.17 15.86
CA LEU A 143 6.64 3.79 14.55
C LEU A 143 7.78 4.68 14.07
N ARG A 144 8.69 4.09 13.30
CA ARG A 144 9.75 4.80 12.59
C ARG A 144 9.33 4.90 11.13
N ILE A 145 8.98 6.09 10.68
CA ILE A 145 8.32 6.29 9.38
C ILE A 145 9.27 6.99 8.43
N LEU A 146 9.39 6.52 7.19
CA LEU A 146 10.11 7.22 6.14
C LEU A 146 9.13 8.00 5.26
N THR A 147 9.47 9.24 4.90
CA THR A 147 8.72 10.02 3.92
C THR A 147 9.64 10.72 2.92
N HIS A 148 9.07 11.12 1.79
CA HIS A 148 9.79 11.66 0.64
C HIS A 148 9.07 12.87 0.05
N CYS A 149 9.83 13.84 -0.46
CA CYS A 149 9.34 15.14 -0.92
C CYS A 149 8.67 15.95 0.22
N ASN A 150 7.72 16.81 -0.12
CA ASN A 150 6.89 17.57 0.81
C ASN A 150 5.44 17.50 0.37
N THR A 151 4.59 17.03 1.28
CA THR A 151 3.17 16.71 1.09
C THR A 151 2.34 17.27 2.25
N GLY A 152 2.87 18.29 2.91
CA GLY A 152 2.28 18.95 4.06
C GLY A 152 1.38 20.09 3.65
N ARG A 153 1.07 20.98 4.60
CA ARG A 153 0.20 22.13 4.35
C ARG A 153 0.80 23.08 3.32
N LEU A 154 2.12 23.06 3.13
CA LEU A 154 2.80 23.88 2.12
C LEU A 154 2.57 23.36 0.69
N ALA A 155 2.35 22.05 0.51
CA ALA A 155 2.08 21.45 -0.80
C ALA A 155 0.58 21.35 -1.11
N THR A 156 -0.26 21.46 -0.10
CA THR A 156 -1.73 21.56 -0.23
C THR A 156 -2.19 22.97 0.14
N THR A 157 -3.48 23.18 0.42
CA THR A 157 -3.90 24.45 1.04
C THR A 157 -3.91 24.38 2.56
N ALA A 158 -4.15 23.20 3.11
CA ALA A 158 -4.16 22.96 4.55
C ALA A 158 -3.86 21.49 4.87
N PHE A 159 -3.39 21.25 6.09
CA PHE A 159 -3.13 19.95 6.71
C PHE A 159 -2.05 19.07 6.04
N GLY A 160 -2.21 18.76 4.75
CA GLY A 160 -1.35 17.88 3.96
C GLY A 160 -1.91 16.47 3.79
N THR A 161 -1.29 15.68 2.92
CA THR A 161 -1.65 14.27 2.68
C THR A 161 -0.78 13.34 3.53
N ALA A 162 0.40 12.92 3.05
CA ALA A 162 1.28 12.03 3.80
C ALA A 162 1.82 12.69 5.08
N ILE A 163 2.25 13.96 5.03
CA ILE A 163 2.59 14.72 6.25
C ILE A 163 1.36 14.94 7.14
N GLY A 164 0.16 15.06 6.55
CA GLY A 164 -1.08 15.07 7.32
C GLY A 164 -1.28 13.77 8.10
N ALA A 165 -1.00 12.61 7.49
CA ALA A 165 -1.06 11.32 8.17
C ALA A 165 -0.02 11.23 9.30
N LEU A 166 1.18 11.78 9.10
CA LEU A 166 2.19 11.90 10.16
C LEU A 166 1.70 12.76 11.34
N ARG A 167 0.99 13.87 11.07
CA ARG A 167 0.38 14.70 12.12
C ARG A 167 -0.65 13.90 12.92
N VAL A 168 -1.54 13.18 12.24
CA VAL A 168 -2.55 12.33 12.91
C VAL A 168 -1.90 11.23 13.74
N LEU A 169 -0.83 10.59 13.24
CA LEU A 169 -0.08 9.58 14.00
C LEU A 169 0.67 10.18 15.20
N ALA A 170 1.23 11.38 15.06
CA ALA A 170 1.87 12.09 16.16
C ALA A 170 0.87 12.49 17.26
N GLU A 171 -0.32 12.96 16.89
CA GLU A 171 -1.43 13.26 17.82
C GLU A 171 -1.88 12.02 18.62
N ARG A 172 -1.57 10.80 18.12
CA ARG A 172 -1.86 9.50 18.74
C ARG A 172 -0.66 8.91 19.49
N ASP A 173 0.42 9.66 19.66
CA ASP A 173 1.70 9.18 20.23
C ASP A 173 2.27 7.94 19.51
N ALA A 174 1.93 7.76 18.22
CA ALA A 174 2.26 6.58 17.43
C ALA A 174 3.56 6.74 16.62
N ILE A 175 4.31 7.83 16.80
CA ILE A 175 5.57 8.11 16.09
C ILE A 175 6.74 8.08 17.07
N GLU A 176 7.71 7.22 16.81
CA GLU A 176 9.03 7.26 17.44
C GLU A 176 9.91 8.32 16.74
N ASN A 177 10.00 8.24 15.41
CA ASN A 177 10.67 9.24 14.59
C ASN A 177 10.17 9.20 13.13
N VAL A 178 10.36 10.32 12.43
CA VAL A 178 10.21 10.40 10.97
C VAL A 178 11.58 10.59 10.33
N LEU A 179 11.97 9.65 9.46
CA LEU A 179 13.12 9.81 8.58
C LEU A 179 12.66 10.54 7.31
N VAL A 180 13.25 11.71 7.05
CA VAL A 180 12.91 12.57 5.93
C VAL A 180 14.03 12.50 4.91
N ASP A 181 13.72 12.05 3.70
CA ASP A 181 14.64 12.16 2.57
C ASP A 181 14.83 13.62 2.17
N GLU A 182 16.06 14.06 1.92
CA GLU A 182 16.34 15.43 1.51
C GLU A 182 15.60 15.84 0.22
N THR A 183 15.38 14.86 -0.67
CA THR A 183 14.66 14.97 -1.94
C THR A 183 15.41 15.86 -2.94
N ARG A 184 16.52 15.38 -3.50
CA ARG A 184 17.19 16.09 -4.61
C ARG A 184 16.32 16.08 -5.88
N PRO A 185 16.51 17.06 -6.80
CA PRO A 185 17.45 18.17 -6.70
C PRO A 185 16.96 19.38 -5.89
N LEU A 186 15.65 19.56 -5.71
CA LEU A 186 15.05 20.78 -5.15
C LEU A 186 15.06 20.86 -3.61
N LEU A 187 15.49 19.78 -2.96
CA LEU A 187 15.64 19.68 -1.51
C LEU A 187 14.33 19.90 -0.76
N GLN A 188 13.23 19.37 -1.30
CA GLN A 188 11.89 19.57 -0.73
C GLN A 188 11.76 19.03 0.69
N GLY A 189 12.30 17.83 0.93
CA GLY A 189 12.23 17.23 2.25
C GLY A 189 13.11 17.97 3.25
N ALA A 190 14.33 18.33 2.86
CA ALA A 190 15.24 19.09 3.72
C ALA A 190 14.73 20.51 4.04
N ARG A 191 14.18 21.22 3.06
CA ARG A 191 13.80 22.63 3.20
C ARG A 191 12.40 22.84 3.76
N LEU A 192 11.45 21.98 3.39
CA LEU A 192 10.02 22.20 3.69
C LEU A 192 9.47 21.15 4.65
N THR A 193 9.69 19.86 4.39
CA THR A 193 9.17 18.80 5.27
C THR A 193 9.79 18.85 6.65
N ALA A 194 11.12 18.92 6.74
CA ALA A 194 11.80 19.06 8.03
C ALA A 194 11.34 20.33 8.77
N TRP A 195 11.11 21.43 8.04
CA TRP A 195 10.59 22.66 8.62
C TRP A 195 9.16 22.50 9.17
N GLU A 196 8.24 21.87 8.43
CA GLU A 196 6.87 21.62 8.88
C GLU A 196 6.80 20.65 10.06
N LEU A 197 7.65 19.61 10.07
CA LEU A 197 7.72 18.66 11.19
C LEU A 197 8.30 19.31 12.44
N ALA A 198 9.32 20.18 12.29
CA ALA A 198 9.86 20.97 13.39
C ALA A 198 8.81 21.93 13.97
N GLU A 199 8.07 22.65 13.12
CA GLU A 199 6.97 23.52 13.54
C GLU A 199 5.89 22.74 14.31
N ALA A 200 5.58 21.52 13.87
CA ALA A 200 4.59 20.65 14.50
C ALA A 200 5.10 19.90 15.75
N GLY A 201 6.39 20.02 16.10
CA GLY A 201 6.98 19.29 17.22
C GLY A 201 7.08 17.77 17.00
N ILE A 202 7.03 17.31 15.75
CA ILE A 202 7.11 15.88 15.41
C ILE A 202 8.58 15.44 15.40
N PRO A 203 8.98 14.40 16.16
CA PRO A 203 10.36 13.91 16.15
C PRO A 203 10.78 13.46 14.75
N HIS A 204 11.87 14.03 14.22
CA HIS A 204 12.33 13.72 12.87
C HIS A 204 13.85 13.82 12.72
N ARG A 205 14.35 13.17 11.68
CA ARG A 205 15.75 13.19 11.25
C ARG A 205 15.81 13.33 9.74
N LEU A 206 16.79 14.09 9.25
CA LEU A 206 17.05 14.23 7.82
C LEU A 206 18.03 13.14 7.35
N THR A 207 17.83 12.59 6.17
CA THR A 207 18.74 11.68 5.48
C THR A 207 18.92 12.10 4.02
N ILE A 208 20.05 11.70 3.42
CA ILE A 208 20.21 11.77 1.96
C ILE A 208 19.40 10.64 1.32
N ASP A 209 18.91 10.88 0.10
CA ASP A 209 18.03 9.95 -0.63
C ASP A 209 18.68 8.55 -0.78
N SER A 210 19.98 8.51 -1.06
CA SER A 210 20.74 7.26 -1.26
C SER A 210 20.93 6.41 0.00
N ALA A 211 20.68 6.95 1.19
CA ALA A 211 20.79 6.23 2.45
C ALA A 211 19.45 5.59 2.88
N ALA A 212 18.34 5.89 2.21
CA ALA A 212 17.01 5.38 2.57
C ALA A 212 16.94 3.83 2.57
N ALA A 213 17.47 3.18 1.54
CA ALA A 213 17.51 1.72 1.46
C ALA A 213 18.35 1.10 2.60
N TRP A 214 19.45 1.75 2.99
CA TRP A 214 20.25 1.31 4.12
C TRP A 214 19.53 1.50 5.46
N ALA A 215 18.76 2.59 5.61
CA ALA A 215 17.90 2.79 6.77
C ALA A 215 16.85 1.67 6.89
N MET A 216 16.24 1.27 5.78
CA MET A 216 15.33 0.11 5.74
C MET A 216 16.05 -1.19 6.13
N ALA A 217 17.21 -1.46 5.52
CA ALA A 217 17.99 -2.68 5.78
C ALA A 217 18.49 -2.81 7.23
N THR A 218 18.73 -1.68 7.90
CA THR A 218 19.16 -1.64 9.30
C THR A 218 17.98 -1.50 10.28
N GLY A 219 16.76 -1.69 9.78
CA GLY A 219 15.55 -1.70 10.58
C GLY A 219 15.29 -0.34 11.23
N GLN A 220 15.55 0.77 10.55
CA GLN A 220 15.23 2.13 11.00
C GLN A 220 13.88 2.62 10.47
N VAL A 221 13.17 1.79 9.69
CA VAL A 221 11.91 2.13 9.02
C VAL A 221 10.93 0.98 9.20
N ASP A 222 9.74 1.30 9.68
CA ASP A 222 8.60 0.38 9.85
C ASP A 222 7.55 0.55 8.76
N CYS A 223 7.46 1.74 8.16
CA CYS A 223 6.52 2.08 7.10
C CYS A 223 7.05 3.24 6.26
N VAL A 224 6.77 3.23 4.96
CA VAL A 224 6.99 4.35 4.05
C VAL A 224 5.65 5.01 3.74
N ILE A 225 5.56 6.33 3.94
CA ILE A 225 4.34 7.11 3.61
C ILE A 225 4.73 8.25 2.67
N VAL A 226 4.13 8.27 1.47
CA VAL A 226 4.40 9.28 0.43
C VAL A 226 3.10 9.86 -0.13
N GLY A 227 3.21 10.98 -0.84
CA GLY A 227 2.11 11.53 -1.63
C GLY A 227 2.07 10.97 -3.05
N ALA A 228 1.27 11.60 -3.91
CA ALA A 228 1.27 11.38 -5.35
C ALA A 228 1.01 12.69 -6.10
N ASP A 229 1.52 12.78 -7.32
CA ASP A 229 1.16 13.83 -8.28
C ASP A 229 0.09 13.34 -9.26
N ARG A 230 0.08 12.03 -9.58
CA ARG A 230 -0.94 11.38 -10.41
C ARG A 230 -1.01 9.89 -10.10
N ILE A 231 -2.22 9.34 -10.12
CA ILE A 231 -2.45 7.89 -9.99
C ILE A 231 -3.28 7.43 -11.19
N THR A 232 -2.76 6.54 -12.03
CA THR A 232 -3.44 6.06 -13.25
C THR A 232 -4.51 5.02 -12.93
N ALA A 233 -5.31 4.65 -13.94
CA ALA A 233 -6.40 3.69 -13.78
C ALA A 233 -5.92 2.32 -13.25
N ASP A 234 -4.76 1.83 -13.69
CA ASP A 234 -4.15 0.59 -13.18
C ASP A 234 -3.53 0.70 -11.78
N GLY A 235 -3.55 1.89 -11.17
CA GLY A 235 -2.96 2.15 -9.86
C GLY A 235 -1.48 2.53 -9.89
N SER A 236 -0.85 2.71 -11.06
CA SER A 236 0.53 3.24 -11.11
C SER A 236 0.57 4.66 -10.55
N VAL A 237 1.59 4.94 -9.73
CA VAL A 237 1.72 6.20 -9.00
C VAL A 237 2.89 7.00 -9.56
N ALA A 238 2.60 8.13 -10.20
CA ALA A 238 3.63 9.12 -10.46
C ALA A 238 3.80 10.04 -9.24
N ASN A 239 5.03 10.16 -8.77
CA ASN A 239 5.40 11.04 -7.66
C ASN A 239 6.85 11.51 -7.84
N LYS A 240 7.32 12.37 -6.93
CA LYS A 240 8.68 12.92 -6.95
C LYS A 240 9.75 11.84 -7.20
N ILE A 241 10.70 12.15 -8.09
CA ILE A 241 11.87 11.30 -8.38
C ILE A 241 12.53 10.82 -7.10
N GLY A 242 12.74 9.51 -6.98
CA GLY A 242 13.14 8.82 -5.76
C GLY A 242 12.04 7.91 -5.20
N THR A 243 10.76 8.18 -5.49
CA THR A 243 9.63 7.38 -4.97
C THR A 243 9.68 5.93 -5.43
N TYR A 244 9.94 5.69 -6.72
CA TYR A 244 10.08 4.34 -7.25
C TYR A 244 11.21 3.56 -6.56
N ALA A 245 12.36 4.19 -6.36
CA ALA A 245 13.50 3.56 -5.68
C ALA A 245 13.17 3.18 -4.22
N LEU A 246 12.42 4.04 -3.52
CA LEU A 246 11.92 3.73 -2.18
C LEU A 246 10.96 2.56 -2.18
N ALA A 247 10.04 2.48 -3.15
CA ALA A 247 9.07 1.39 -3.24
C ALA A 247 9.76 0.04 -3.50
N VAL A 248 10.76 0.01 -4.37
CA VAL A 248 11.61 -1.18 -4.62
C VAL A 248 12.33 -1.62 -3.35
N ALA A 249 12.94 -0.67 -2.62
CA ALA A 249 13.63 -0.96 -1.37
C ALA A 249 12.65 -1.46 -0.28
N ALA A 250 11.49 -0.83 -0.16
CA ALA A 250 10.46 -1.20 0.80
C ALA A 250 9.95 -2.62 0.56
N GLN A 251 9.63 -2.97 -0.70
CA GLN A 251 9.22 -4.32 -1.07
C GLN A 251 10.30 -5.36 -0.72
N ARG A 252 11.57 -5.07 -1.04
CA ARG A 252 12.70 -5.96 -0.73
C ARG A 252 12.83 -6.25 0.77
N HIS A 253 12.46 -5.30 1.62
CA HIS A 253 12.57 -5.41 3.08
C HIS A 253 11.25 -5.75 3.77
N GLY A 254 10.17 -6.01 3.01
CA GLY A 254 8.85 -6.31 3.58
C GLY A 254 8.23 -5.15 4.36
N ILE A 255 8.57 -3.91 3.99
CA ILE A 255 8.08 -2.69 4.64
C ILE A 255 6.85 -2.19 3.86
N PRO A 256 5.72 -1.90 4.53
CA PRO A 256 4.55 -1.30 3.88
C PRO A 256 4.88 0.03 3.20
N PHE A 257 4.41 0.18 1.96
CA PHE A 257 4.54 1.40 1.15
C PHE A 257 3.16 2.00 0.89
N VAL A 258 2.82 3.05 1.63
CA VAL A 258 1.50 3.68 1.63
C VAL A 258 1.54 5.01 0.89
N VAL A 259 0.65 5.16 -0.09
CA VAL A 259 0.48 6.40 -0.86
C VAL A 259 -0.78 7.10 -0.35
N VAL A 260 -0.66 8.37 0.02
CA VAL A 260 -1.77 9.20 0.50
C VAL A 260 -2.01 10.33 -0.48
N ALA A 261 -3.15 10.30 -1.15
CA ALA A 261 -3.52 11.30 -2.14
C ALA A 261 -5.05 11.44 -2.22
N PRO A 262 -5.58 12.63 -2.48
CA PRO A 262 -7.03 12.80 -2.66
C PRO A 262 -7.52 12.14 -3.97
N GLU A 263 -8.81 11.82 -4.06
CA GLU A 263 -9.43 11.25 -5.28
C GLU A 263 -9.19 12.13 -6.51
N SER A 264 -9.08 13.44 -6.33
CA SER A 264 -8.76 14.39 -7.41
C SER A 264 -7.38 14.18 -8.05
N THR A 265 -6.50 13.39 -7.43
CA THR A 265 -5.19 13.00 -7.96
C THR A 265 -5.28 11.76 -8.86
N ARG A 266 -6.40 11.04 -8.85
CA ARG A 266 -6.62 9.87 -9.70
C ARG A 266 -7.02 10.30 -11.10
N ASP A 267 -6.25 9.83 -12.07
CA ASP A 267 -6.44 10.04 -13.50
C ASP A 267 -6.93 8.73 -14.13
N LEU A 268 -8.24 8.49 -14.05
CA LEU A 268 -8.89 7.32 -14.66
C LEU A 268 -8.88 7.35 -16.20
N GLY A 269 -8.49 8.48 -16.80
CA GLY A 269 -8.36 8.63 -18.25
C GLY A 269 -7.04 8.09 -18.81
N THR A 270 -6.01 7.98 -17.96
CA THR A 270 -4.71 7.40 -18.32
C THR A 270 -4.67 5.94 -17.86
N ALA A 271 -4.51 5.02 -18.80
CA ALA A 271 -4.74 3.59 -18.52
C ALA A 271 -3.62 3.00 -17.64
N THR A 272 -2.37 3.33 -17.96
CA THR A 272 -1.20 2.78 -17.27
C THR A 272 -0.14 3.83 -16.99
N GLY A 273 0.75 3.55 -16.04
CA GLY A 273 1.89 4.40 -15.74
C GLY A 273 2.81 4.69 -16.93
N ALA A 274 2.82 3.82 -17.95
CA ALA A 274 3.65 3.99 -19.15
C ALA A 274 3.21 5.17 -20.04
N GLU A 275 1.97 5.65 -19.89
CA GLU A 275 1.42 6.79 -20.63
C GLU A 275 1.75 8.14 -19.97
N ILE A 276 2.35 8.12 -18.78
CA ILE A 276 2.72 9.35 -18.07
C ILE A 276 3.99 9.93 -18.70
N VAL A 277 3.85 11.12 -19.28
CA VAL A 277 4.99 11.91 -19.74
C VAL A 277 5.66 12.57 -18.53
N VAL A 278 6.86 12.11 -18.19
CA VAL A 278 7.65 12.64 -17.08
C VAL A 278 8.27 14.00 -17.47
N GLU A 279 8.07 15.02 -16.63
CA GLU A 279 8.68 16.34 -16.79
C GLU A 279 10.20 16.23 -16.61
N GLU A 280 10.98 16.59 -17.65
CA GLU A 280 12.41 16.82 -17.53
C GLU A 280 12.70 18.30 -17.27
N ARG A 281 13.58 18.58 -16.30
CA ARG A 281 13.86 19.94 -15.81
C ARG A 281 15.27 20.40 -16.15
N ALA A 282 15.50 21.70 -16.00
CA ALA A 282 16.76 22.34 -16.34
C ALA A 282 17.97 21.76 -15.59
N ALA A 283 19.11 21.71 -16.27
CA ALA A 283 20.36 21.17 -15.75
C ALA A 283 20.84 21.82 -14.45
N ALA A 284 20.59 23.13 -14.33
CA ALA A 284 21.02 23.93 -13.20
C ALA A 284 20.52 23.40 -11.84
N GLU A 285 19.40 22.67 -11.79
CA GLU A 285 18.90 22.10 -10.52
C GLU A 285 19.82 21.00 -9.97
N ILE A 286 20.46 20.24 -10.87
CA ILE A 286 21.43 19.20 -10.49
C ILE A 286 22.81 19.81 -10.33
N THR A 287 23.27 20.59 -11.32
CA THR A 287 24.64 21.11 -11.35
C THR A 287 24.90 22.24 -10.37
N HIS A 288 23.85 22.81 -9.75
CA HIS A 288 23.98 23.84 -8.72
C HIS A 288 23.14 23.52 -7.49
N VAL A 289 23.61 24.01 -6.35
CA VAL A 289 22.86 24.06 -5.09
C VAL A 289 22.95 25.49 -4.55
N ALA A 290 21.82 26.13 -4.32
CA ALA A 290 21.75 27.53 -3.86
C ALA A 290 22.57 28.51 -4.74
N GLY A 291 22.59 28.27 -6.06
CA GLY A 291 23.33 29.09 -7.03
C GLY A 291 24.83 28.82 -7.10
N ILE A 292 25.36 27.88 -6.32
CA ILE A 292 26.75 27.47 -6.33
C ILE A 292 26.90 26.20 -7.15
N ALA A 293 27.79 26.21 -8.15
CA ALA A 293 28.07 25.05 -8.99
C ALA A 293 28.68 23.90 -8.16
N THR A 294 28.15 22.69 -8.35
CA THR A 294 28.58 21.44 -7.72
C THR A 294 29.01 20.38 -8.74
N ALA A 295 28.86 20.66 -10.03
CA ALA A 295 29.35 19.86 -11.15
C ALA A 295 30.25 20.72 -12.07
N PRO A 296 31.14 20.10 -12.88
CA PRO A 296 31.87 20.82 -13.92
C PRO A 296 30.94 21.57 -14.88
N GLU A 297 31.43 22.67 -15.45
CA GLU A 297 30.73 23.43 -16.48
C GLU A 297 30.36 22.54 -17.68
N ASP A 298 29.23 22.83 -18.32
CA ASP A 298 28.68 22.09 -19.48
C ASP A 298 28.40 20.59 -19.26
N THR A 299 28.36 20.10 -18.01
CA THR A 299 27.96 18.72 -17.71
C THR A 299 26.53 18.46 -18.17
N GLU A 300 26.36 17.52 -19.11
CA GLU A 300 25.04 17.01 -19.50
C GLU A 300 24.36 16.30 -18.32
N VAL A 301 23.04 16.47 -18.19
CA VAL A 301 22.29 15.91 -17.08
C VAL A 301 21.13 15.05 -17.55
N PHE A 302 20.72 14.13 -16.70
CA PHE A 302 19.42 13.48 -16.75
C PHE A 302 18.62 13.92 -15.52
N ASN A 303 17.58 14.75 -15.71
CA ASN A 303 16.85 15.38 -14.60
C ASN A 303 15.32 15.20 -14.71
N PRO A 304 14.81 13.95 -14.60
CA PRO A 304 13.39 13.72 -14.46
C PRO A 304 12.89 14.26 -13.11
N ALA A 305 11.82 15.05 -13.13
CA ALA A 305 11.23 15.59 -11.92
C ALA A 305 10.41 14.56 -11.14
N PHE A 306 9.98 13.49 -11.80
CA PHE A 306 9.10 12.45 -11.28
C PHE A 306 9.58 11.07 -11.73
N ASP A 307 9.17 10.04 -11.01
CA ASP A 307 9.21 8.66 -11.48
C ASP A 307 7.82 8.01 -11.33
N VAL A 308 7.67 6.81 -11.88
CA VAL A 308 6.41 6.06 -11.84
C VAL A 308 6.63 4.78 -11.06
N THR A 309 5.90 4.63 -9.97
CA THR A 309 5.89 3.44 -9.11
C THR A 309 4.77 2.50 -9.58
N PRO A 310 5.10 1.27 -10.05
CA PRO A 310 4.11 0.27 -10.42
C PRO A 310 3.21 -0.14 -9.24
N PRO A 311 1.95 -0.52 -9.51
CA PRO A 311 0.99 -0.85 -8.46
C PRO A 311 1.41 -2.06 -7.60
N ASP A 312 2.21 -3.00 -8.13
CA ASP A 312 2.72 -4.16 -7.38
C ASP A 312 3.75 -3.81 -6.29
N LEU A 313 4.29 -2.59 -6.30
CA LEU A 313 5.18 -2.07 -5.27
C LEU A 313 4.45 -1.22 -4.22
N VAL A 314 3.16 -0.92 -4.43
CA VAL A 314 2.36 -0.10 -3.54
C VAL A 314 1.51 -1.00 -2.64
N THR A 315 1.69 -0.90 -1.33
CA THR A 315 0.87 -1.66 -0.37
C THR A 315 -0.57 -1.16 -0.35
N ALA A 316 -0.75 0.16 -0.40
CA ALA A 316 -2.07 0.77 -0.44
C ALA A 316 -2.02 2.20 -0.98
N VAL A 317 -3.07 2.58 -1.71
CA VAL A 317 -3.41 3.98 -2.00
C VAL A 317 -4.56 4.37 -1.06
N VAL A 318 -4.45 5.52 -0.40
CA VAL A 318 -5.45 6.00 0.56
C VAL A 318 -5.94 7.39 0.17
N THR A 319 -7.25 7.52 0.06
CA THR A 319 -7.97 8.74 -0.30
C THR A 319 -8.94 9.14 0.81
N GLU A 320 -9.62 10.27 0.63
CA GLU A 320 -10.71 10.71 1.50
C GLU A 320 -11.91 9.75 1.50
N ALA A 321 -12.01 8.86 0.51
CA ALA A 321 -13.04 7.82 0.45
C ALA A 321 -12.65 6.55 1.21
N GLY A 322 -11.39 6.43 1.64
CA GLY A 322 -10.86 5.25 2.33
C GLY A 322 -9.61 4.71 1.64
N VAL A 323 -9.29 3.45 1.92
CA VAL A 323 -8.28 2.73 1.15
C VAL A 323 -8.88 2.42 -0.22
N VAL A 324 -8.18 2.78 -1.29
CA VAL A 324 -8.56 2.42 -2.66
C VAL A 324 -8.36 0.92 -2.78
N GLU A 325 -9.46 0.18 -2.73
CA GLU A 325 -9.48 -1.24 -3.05
C GLU A 325 -9.05 -1.41 -4.50
N ASP A 326 -8.11 -2.34 -4.72
CA ASP A 326 -7.40 -2.63 -5.96
C ASP A 326 -8.24 -2.48 -7.25
N VAL A 327 -7.81 -1.59 -8.16
CA VAL A 327 -8.47 -1.32 -9.46
C VAL A 327 -8.19 -2.44 -10.49
N ARG A 328 -7.73 -3.61 -10.05
CA ARG A 328 -7.80 -4.85 -10.83
C ARG A 328 -9.19 -5.47 -10.89
N SER A 329 -10.19 -4.94 -10.17
CA SER A 329 -11.60 -5.34 -10.35
C SER A 329 -12.23 -4.58 -11.54
N PRO A 330 -12.50 -5.24 -12.68
CA PRO A 330 -13.41 -4.68 -13.67
C PRO A 330 -14.80 -4.65 -13.05
N ALA A 331 -15.51 -3.55 -13.26
CA ALA A 331 -16.84 -3.33 -12.74
C ALA A 331 -17.79 -4.55 -12.92
N GLY A 332 -18.34 -5.02 -11.79
CA GLY A 332 -19.55 -5.82 -11.73
C GLY A 332 -19.38 -7.19 -11.07
N HIS A 333 -20.23 -7.46 -10.09
CA HIS A 333 -20.52 -8.72 -9.37
C HIS A 333 -19.85 -8.88 -7.99
N GLY A 334 -20.61 -8.48 -6.97
CA GLY A 334 -20.16 -8.33 -5.58
C GLY A 334 -19.76 -9.61 -4.84
N ARG A 335 -19.06 -9.40 -3.71
CA ARG A 335 -18.64 -10.32 -2.63
C ARG A 335 -17.84 -11.58 -3.03
N LEU A 336 -18.10 -12.19 -4.18
CA LEU A 336 -17.38 -13.32 -4.75
C LEU A 336 -16.02 -12.91 -5.33
N ASP A 337 -15.92 -11.71 -5.90
CA ASP A 337 -14.69 -11.19 -6.54
C ASP A 337 -13.55 -10.94 -5.53
N VAL A 338 -13.87 -10.35 -4.37
CA VAL A 338 -12.89 -10.09 -3.28
C VAL A 338 -12.31 -11.40 -2.74
N THR A 339 -13.15 -12.42 -2.55
CA THR A 339 -12.69 -13.71 -2.02
C THR A 339 -11.79 -14.42 -3.04
N GLY A 340 -12.14 -14.36 -4.33
CA GLY A 340 -11.30 -14.91 -5.39
C GLY A 340 -9.95 -14.20 -5.52
N ALA A 341 -9.93 -12.87 -5.38
CA ALA A 341 -8.70 -12.09 -5.38
C ALA A 341 -7.77 -12.48 -4.22
N HIS A 342 -8.29 -12.61 -3.01
CA HIS A 342 -7.51 -13.07 -1.85
C HIS A 342 -6.98 -14.49 -2.01
N ILE A 343 -7.78 -15.41 -2.57
CA ILE A 343 -7.33 -16.77 -2.87
C ILE A 343 -6.17 -16.74 -3.88
N ALA A 344 -6.29 -15.95 -4.94
CA ALA A 344 -5.25 -15.79 -5.96
C ALA A 344 -3.95 -15.19 -5.40
N GLU A 345 -4.05 -14.22 -4.49
CA GLU A 345 -2.90 -13.62 -3.82
C GLU A 345 -2.14 -14.63 -2.95
N ILE A 346 -2.85 -15.39 -2.11
CA ILE A 346 -2.25 -16.42 -1.27
C ILE A 346 -1.64 -17.53 -2.12
N ALA A 347 -2.31 -17.95 -3.21
CA ALA A 347 -1.76 -18.91 -4.17
C ALA A 347 -0.43 -18.43 -4.76
N ARG A 348 -0.33 -17.15 -5.12
CA ARG A 348 0.90 -16.54 -5.64
C ARG A 348 2.02 -16.51 -4.61
N SER A 349 1.70 -16.13 -3.37
CA SER A 349 2.67 -16.13 -2.27
C SER A 349 3.25 -17.53 -2.01
N LEU A 350 2.38 -18.55 -1.96
CA LEU A 350 2.77 -19.95 -1.75
C LEU A 350 3.51 -20.54 -2.97
N TYR A 351 3.16 -20.13 -4.19
CA TYR A 351 3.90 -20.46 -5.40
C TYR A 351 5.33 -19.91 -5.36
N LEU A 352 5.52 -18.63 -4.97
CA LEU A 352 6.85 -18.01 -4.87
C LEU A 352 7.73 -18.66 -3.80
N ARG A 353 7.12 -19.24 -2.76
CA ARG A 353 7.80 -20.08 -1.76
C ARG A 353 8.16 -21.49 -2.26
N GLY A 354 7.71 -21.85 -3.46
CA GLY A 354 7.94 -23.17 -4.07
C GLY A 354 6.99 -24.26 -3.57
N TRP A 355 5.88 -23.91 -2.91
CA TRP A 355 4.96 -24.89 -2.29
C TRP A 355 3.79 -25.26 -3.18
N MET A 356 3.58 -24.56 -4.29
CA MET A 356 2.53 -24.85 -5.28
C MET A 356 3.11 -24.88 -6.69
N PRO A 357 4.13 -25.70 -6.98
CA PRO A 357 4.81 -25.68 -8.27
C PRO A 357 3.87 -26.06 -9.42
N GLY A 358 3.92 -25.27 -10.50
CA GLY A 358 3.05 -25.49 -11.65
C GLY A 358 1.57 -25.42 -11.26
N THR A 359 0.80 -26.45 -11.61
CA THR A 359 -0.64 -26.56 -11.32
C THR A 359 -0.96 -27.26 -10.00
N ALA A 360 0.05 -27.63 -9.21
CA ALA A 360 -0.12 -28.41 -7.99
C ALA A 360 -0.72 -27.58 -6.84
N GLY A 361 -1.61 -28.20 -6.07
CA GLY A 361 -2.24 -27.61 -4.90
C GLY A 361 -3.51 -26.83 -5.23
N ASN A 362 -4.28 -26.50 -4.22
CA ASN A 362 -5.49 -25.72 -4.35
C ASN A 362 -5.84 -25.04 -3.03
N ILE A 363 -6.63 -23.98 -3.15
CA ILE A 363 -7.06 -23.17 -2.02
C ILE A 363 -8.56 -22.97 -2.15
N SER A 364 -9.26 -22.98 -1.01
CA SER A 364 -10.67 -22.64 -0.98
C SER A 364 -11.11 -21.86 0.25
N VAL A 365 -12.19 -21.13 0.08
CA VAL A 365 -12.93 -20.45 1.16
C VAL A 365 -14.39 -20.86 1.10
N ARG A 366 -14.98 -21.19 2.24
CA ARG A 366 -16.38 -21.57 2.38
C ARG A 366 -17.28 -20.33 2.26
N ALA A 367 -18.39 -20.50 1.56
CA ALA A 367 -19.47 -19.55 1.44
C ALA A 367 -20.80 -20.29 1.68
N GLU A 368 -21.21 -20.38 2.95
CA GLU A 368 -22.41 -21.09 3.40
C GLU A 368 -22.40 -22.58 3.02
N GLU A 369 -23.29 -23.00 2.10
CA GLU A 369 -23.38 -24.37 1.57
C GLU A 369 -22.44 -24.64 0.38
N THR A 370 -21.72 -23.60 -0.07
CA THR A 370 -20.79 -23.65 -1.20
C THR A 370 -19.37 -23.32 -0.75
N ALA A 371 -18.39 -23.54 -1.63
CA ALA A 371 -17.03 -23.10 -1.44
C ALA A 371 -16.47 -22.54 -2.76
N ILE A 372 -15.71 -21.46 -2.67
CA ILE A 372 -14.97 -20.87 -3.78
C ILE A 372 -13.59 -21.51 -3.78
N VAL A 373 -13.21 -22.15 -4.89
CA VAL A 373 -12.01 -22.98 -5.00
C VAL A 373 -11.19 -22.55 -6.21
N THR A 374 -9.87 -22.62 -6.15
CA THR A 374 -9.01 -22.40 -7.32
C THR A 374 -9.35 -23.34 -8.47
N GLY A 375 -9.48 -22.82 -9.68
CA GLY A 375 -9.65 -23.60 -10.91
C GLY A 375 -8.42 -24.43 -11.28
N SER A 376 -8.65 -25.44 -12.11
CA SER A 376 -7.62 -26.34 -12.63
C SER A 376 -6.93 -25.77 -13.88
N GLY A 377 -5.73 -26.28 -14.17
CA GLY A 377 -5.03 -26.08 -15.45
C GLY A 377 -4.19 -24.81 -15.60
N LEU A 378 -4.09 -23.97 -14.56
CA LEU A 378 -3.16 -22.83 -14.53
C LEU A 378 -2.10 -23.00 -13.47
N SER A 379 -0.97 -22.32 -13.68
CA SER A 379 0.01 -22.17 -12.63
C SER A 379 -0.59 -21.41 -11.44
N LYS A 380 -0.36 -21.89 -10.22
CA LYS A 380 -0.91 -21.26 -9.02
C LYS A 380 -0.34 -19.86 -8.76
N GLY A 381 0.82 -19.54 -9.34
CA GLY A 381 1.39 -18.18 -9.37
C GLY A 381 0.66 -17.19 -10.28
N GLU A 382 -0.10 -17.69 -11.27
CA GLU A 382 -0.72 -16.89 -12.33
C GLU A 382 -2.25 -16.77 -12.18
N LEU A 383 -2.81 -17.34 -11.11
CA LEU A 383 -4.25 -17.27 -10.87
C LEU A 383 -4.72 -15.84 -10.66
N THR A 384 -5.92 -15.56 -11.16
CA THR A 384 -6.70 -14.34 -10.92
C THR A 384 -8.02 -14.67 -10.22
N ALA A 385 -8.75 -13.66 -9.75
CA ALA A 385 -10.07 -13.85 -9.16
C ALA A 385 -11.05 -14.55 -10.11
N GLY A 386 -10.92 -14.32 -11.42
CA GLY A 386 -11.74 -14.95 -12.46
C GLY A 386 -11.45 -16.43 -12.69
N ASP A 387 -10.35 -16.96 -12.14
CA ASP A 387 -9.98 -18.37 -12.27
C ASP A 387 -10.56 -19.25 -11.16
N MET A 388 -11.44 -18.70 -10.32
CA MET A 388 -12.10 -19.44 -9.25
C MET A 388 -13.35 -20.19 -9.74
N VAL A 389 -13.68 -21.28 -9.04
CA VAL A 389 -14.85 -22.11 -9.29
C VAL A 389 -15.62 -22.26 -7.99
N THR A 390 -16.91 -21.96 -8.01
CA THR A 390 -17.79 -22.23 -6.88
C THR A 390 -18.27 -23.68 -6.97
N VAL A 391 -18.14 -24.43 -5.89
CA VAL A 391 -18.59 -25.82 -5.78
C VAL A 391 -19.54 -25.98 -4.61
N LYS A 392 -20.43 -26.98 -4.66
CA LYS A 392 -21.24 -27.35 -3.49
C LYS A 392 -20.39 -28.12 -2.49
N VAL A 393 -20.52 -27.81 -1.21
CA VAL A 393 -19.81 -28.54 -0.15
C VAL A 393 -20.36 -29.96 0.02
N SER A 394 -21.63 -30.21 -0.31
CA SER A 394 -22.26 -31.53 -0.14
C SER A 394 -21.72 -32.62 -1.06
N ASP A 395 -21.38 -32.29 -2.31
CA ASP A 395 -21.04 -33.28 -3.35
C ASP A 395 -19.84 -32.88 -4.22
N SER A 396 -19.21 -31.74 -3.93
CA SER A 396 -18.09 -31.15 -4.69
C SER A 396 -18.40 -30.78 -6.14
N GLN A 397 -19.68 -30.78 -6.54
CA GLN A 397 -20.06 -30.45 -7.90
C GLN A 397 -19.94 -28.94 -8.16
N PRO A 398 -19.44 -28.53 -9.33
CA PRO A 398 -19.35 -27.12 -9.70
C PRO A 398 -20.75 -26.51 -9.83
N VAL A 399 -20.90 -25.29 -9.30
CA VAL A 399 -22.12 -24.48 -9.35
C VAL A 399 -21.96 -23.33 -10.33
N SER A 400 -20.80 -22.66 -10.30
CA SER A 400 -20.50 -21.51 -11.15
C SER A 400 -18.99 -21.35 -11.34
N GLY A 401 -18.59 -20.63 -12.38
CA GLY A 401 -17.20 -20.46 -12.79
C GLY A 401 -17.00 -20.89 -14.25
N THR A 402 -15.95 -20.39 -14.89
CA THR A 402 -15.62 -20.69 -16.29
C THR A 402 -14.63 -21.85 -16.44
N ARG A 403 -14.06 -22.32 -15.32
CA ARG A 403 -13.07 -23.41 -15.25
C ARG A 403 -13.63 -24.66 -14.60
N CYS A 404 -12.93 -25.77 -14.80
CA CYS A 404 -13.12 -26.98 -13.99
C CYS A 404 -12.48 -26.80 -12.60
N PRO A 405 -13.12 -27.30 -11.53
CA PRO A 405 -12.54 -27.27 -10.19
C PRO A 405 -11.26 -28.13 -10.13
N SER A 406 -10.35 -27.81 -9.21
CA SER A 406 -9.11 -28.59 -8.99
C SER A 406 -9.42 -30.02 -8.53
N ALA A 407 -8.55 -30.98 -8.82
CA ALA A 407 -8.80 -32.39 -8.51
C ALA A 407 -8.93 -32.65 -6.99
N GLU A 408 -8.16 -31.96 -6.15
CA GLU A 408 -8.24 -32.07 -4.68
C GLU A 408 -9.45 -31.35 -4.05
N THR A 409 -10.41 -30.86 -4.85
CA THR A 409 -11.63 -30.23 -4.32
C THR A 409 -12.40 -31.15 -3.38
N ALA A 410 -12.40 -32.47 -3.65
CA ALA A 410 -13.05 -33.46 -2.78
C ALA A 410 -12.43 -33.53 -1.37
N ILE A 411 -11.15 -33.22 -1.24
CA ILE A 411 -10.46 -33.15 0.06
C ILE A 411 -10.92 -31.90 0.83
N HIS A 412 -11.07 -30.77 0.12
CA HIS A 412 -11.53 -29.51 0.74
C HIS A 412 -12.96 -29.62 1.26
N THR A 413 -13.87 -30.16 0.46
CA THR A 413 -15.26 -30.32 0.88
C THR A 413 -15.41 -31.36 1.99
N ALA A 414 -14.58 -32.40 2.02
CA ALA A 414 -14.50 -33.35 3.15
C ALA A 414 -14.15 -32.63 4.47
N VAL A 415 -13.15 -31.76 4.46
CA VAL A 415 -12.80 -30.94 5.63
C VAL A 415 -13.97 -30.04 6.05
N TYR A 416 -14.66 -29.39 5.12
CA TYR A 416 -15.81 -28.53 5.43
C TYR A 416 -17.04 -29.28 5.97
N ARG A 417 -17.22 -30.55 5.59
CA ARG A 417 -18.32 -31.40 6.11
C ARG A 417 -18.00 -31.95 7.50
N ALA A 418 -16.74 -32.25 7.77
CA ALA A 418 -16.30 -32.83 9.05
C ALA A 418 -15.96 -31.79 10.13
N THR A 419 -15.71 -30.53 9.76
CA THR A 419 -15.17 -29.51 10.68
C THR A 419 -15.92 -28.16 10.55
N GLY A 420 -15.68 -27.26 11.51
CA GLY A 420 -16.12 -25.86 11.46
C GLY A 420 -15.20 -24.94 10.64
N ALA A 421 -14.41 -25.47 9.70
CA ALA A 421 -13.49 -24.67 8.90
C ALA A 421 -14.22 -23.77 7.90
N ASP A 422 -13.63 -22.59 7.68
CA ASP A 422 -14.06 -21.63 6.66
C ASP A 422 -13.02 -21.47 5.54
N ALA A 423 -11.79 -21.95 5.72
CA ALA A 423 -10.77 -21.96 4.68
C ALA A 423 -9.92 -23.23 4.71
N VAL A 424 -9.48 -23.67 3.53
CA VAL A 424 -8.61 -24.84 3.35
C VAL A 424 -7.51 -24.50 2.34
N VAL A 425 -6.28 -24.84 2.70
CA VAL A 425 -5.08 -24.68 1.88
C VAL A 425 -4.44 -26.06 1.71
N HIS A 426 -4.35 -26.52 0.47
CA HIS A 426 -3.62 -27.74 0.11
C HIS A 426 -2.40 -27.35 -0.72
N VAL A 427 -1.23 -27.75 -0.23
CA VAL A 427 0.08 -27.36 -0.77
C VAL A 427 1.05 -28.54 -0.77
N HIS A 428 2.12 -28.42 -1.54
CA HIS A 428 3.12 -29.46 -1.77
C HIS A 428 4.52 -28.98 -1.33
N PRO A 429 4.69 -28.57 -0.06
CA PRO A 429 5.94 -28.00 0.37
C PRO A 429 7.01 -29.11 0.52
N PRO A 430 8.28 -28.87 0.15
CA PRO A 430 9.26 -29.94 -0.02
C PRO A 430 9.53 -30.78 1.24
N HIS A 431 9.65 -30.15 2.40
CA HIS A 431 10.07 -30.86 3.62
C HIS A 431 8.94 -31.71 4.19
N ALA A 432 7.72 -31.17 4.28
CA ALA A 432 6.57 -31.93 4.75
C ALA A 432 6.23 -33.08 3.80
N THR A 433 6.32 -32.83 2.48
CA THR A 433 6.15 -33.89 1.48
C THR A 433 7.19 -34.99 1.69
N ALA A 434 8.47 -34.64 1.85
CA ALA A 434 9.55 -35.61 2.10
C ALA A 434 9.34 -36.42 3.39
N GLN A 435 8.93 -35.78 4.49
CA GLN A 435 8.69 -36.45 5.77
C GLN A 435 7.55 -37.49 5.69
N SER A 436 6.56 -37.27 4.80
CA SER A 436 5.39 -38.15 4.66
C SER A 436 5.61 -39.42 3.83
N VAL A 437 6.64 -39.48 2.96
CA VAL A 437 6.86 -40.58 2.01
C VAL A 437 7.02 -41.95 2.69
N ALA A 438 7.62 -41.97 3.88
CA ALA A 438 7.87 -43.19 4.65
C ALA A 438 7.19 -43.16 6.03
N ALA A 439 6.18 -42.32 6.21
CA ALA A 439 5.45 -42.21 7.45
C ALA A 439 4.45 -43.36 7.63
N GLY A 440 4.17 -43.73 8.88
CA GLY A 440 3.04 -44.59 9.22
C GLY A 440 1.72 -43.82 9.15
N GLU A 441 0.72 -44.23 9.94
CA GLU A 441 -0.60 -43.57 9.97
C GLU A 441 -0.56 -42.16 10.58
N SER A 442 0.51 -41.81 11.30
CA SER A 442 0.72 -40.48 11.86
C SER A 442 2.21 -40.11 11.97
N LEU A 443 2.49 -38.81 12.08
CA LEU A 443 3.78 -38.24 12.42
C LEU A 443 3.69 -37.47 13.73
N ARG A 444 4.47 -37.90 14.73
CA ARG A 444 4.57 -37.25 16.04
C ARG A 444 5.68 -36.21 16.07
N PHE A 445 5.39 -35.02 16.60
CA PHE A 445 6.34 -33.95 16.88
C PHE A 445 6.23 -33.52 18.34
N THR A 446 7.36 -33.30 19.01
CA THR A 446 7.40 -32.94 20.45
C THR A 446 8.41 -31.81 20.71
N GLY A 447 8.00 -30.83 21.50
CA GLY A 447 8.88 -29.75 22.00
C GLY A 447 9.14 -28.61 21.01
N TYR A 448 8.50 -28.61 19.84
CA TYR A 448 8.60 -27.52 18.86
C TYR A 448 7.66 -26.36 19.24
N GLU A 449 8.20 -25.14 19.34
CA GLU A 449 7.40 -23.93 19.61
C GLU A 449 6.29 -23.72 18.57
N LEU A 450 6.56 -24.11 17.32
CA LEU A 450 5.62 -24.03 16.19
C LEU A 450 4.36 -24.89 16.37
N ILE A 451 4.34 -25.86 17.29
CA ILE A 451 3.14 -26.65 17.61
C ILE A 451 2.01 -25.73 18.10
N LYS A 452 2.35 -24.62 18.77
CA LYS A 452 1.38 -23.61 19.24
C LYS A 452 0.49 -23.05 18.13
N GLY A 453 1.01 -22.96 16.90
CA GLY A 453 0.26 -22.52 15.73
C GLY A 453 -0.76 -23.55 15.21
N LEU A 454 -0.61 -24.81 15.62
CA LEU A 454 -1.50 -25.93 15.26
C LEU A 454 -2.43 -26.34 16.41
N GLY A 455 -2.17 -25.90 17.64
CA GLY A 455 -2.93 -26.21 18.85
C GLY A 455 -2.10 -25.89 20.10
N THR A 456 -2.65 -26.02 21.31
CA THR A 456 -1.95 -25.59 22.55
C THR A 456 -1.10 -26.68 23.23
N ALA A 457 -0.74 -27.74 22.51
CA ALA A 457 -0.05 -28.91 23.07
C ALA A 457 1.48 -28.83 22.95
N GLU A 458 2.20 -29.51 23.84
CA GLU A 458 3.66 -29.70 23.76
C GLU A 458 4.05 -30.82 22.77
N THR A 459 3.13 -31.76 22.53
CA THR A 459 3.26 -32.86 21.57
C THR A 459 2.05 -32.89 20.66
N ILE A 460 2.27 -33.15 19.37
CA ILE A 460 1.22 -33.22 18.36
C ILE A 460 1.41 -34.48 17.50
N ASP A 461 0.32 -35.21 17.29
CA ASP A 461 0.23 -36.35 16.39
C ASP A 461 -0.55 -35.94 15.14
N ILE A 462 0.13 -35.80 14.01
CA ILE A 462 -0.49 -35.34 12.76
C ILE A 462 -0.81 -36.55 11.88
N PRO A 463 -2.06 -36.73 11.44
CA PRO A 463 -2.46 -37.88 10.64
C PRO A 463 -1.84 -37.85 9.23
N VAL A 464 -1.54 -39.04 8.71
CA VAL A 464 -1.00 -39.25 7.37
C VAL A 464 -1.93 -40.17 6.58
N PHE A 465 -2.47 -39.66 5.47
CA PHE A 465 -3.35 -40.40 4.59
C PHE A 465 -2.58 -40.96 3.40
N SER A 466 -2.98 -42.14 2.92
CA SER A 466 -2.39 -42.73 1.72
C SER A 466 -2.78 -41.93 0.49
N ASN A 467 -1.80 -41.62 -0.37
CA ASN A 467 -2.07 -41.03 -1.67
C ASN A 467 -2.75 -42.05 -2.59
N HIS A 468 -3.74 -41.61 -3.37
CA HIS A 468 -4.52 -42.46 -4.26
C HIS A 468 -4.84 -41.69 -5.55
N SER A 469 -4.86 -42.37 -6.70
CA SER A 469 -5.21 -41.73 -7.98
C SER A 469 -6.68 -41.29 -8.06
N ASP A 470 -7.55 -42.02 -7.35
CA ASP A 470 -8.94 -41.61 -7.09
C ASP A 470 -9.00 -40.66 -5.88
N VAL A 471 -8.91 -39.36 -6.14
CA VAL A 471 -8.87 -38.30 -5.12
C VAL A 471 -10.13 -38.25 -4.23
N PRO A 472 -11.36 -38.47 -4.75
CA PRO A 472 -12.56 -38.65 -3.91
C PRO A 472 -12.42 -39.68 -2.80
N ARG A 473 -11.69 -40.78 -3.02
CA ARG A 473 -11.40 -41.77 -1.97
C ARG A 473 -10.58 -41.18 -0.83
N ILE A 474 -9.58 -40.36 -1.14
CA ILE A 474 -8.77 -39.64 -0.14
C ILE A 474 -9.68 -38.73 0.68
N GLY A 475 -10.57 -37.97 0.02
CA GLY A 475 -11.55 -37.11 0.69
C GLY A 475 -12.46 -37.88 1.66
N ALA A 476 -12.98 -39.06 1.25
CA ALA A 476 -13.83 -39.89 2.11
C ALA A 476 -13.08 -40.47 3.33
N ASP A 477 -11.81 -40.82 3.17
CA ASP A 477 -10.97 -41.30 4.27
C ASP A 477 -10.65 -40.18 5.27
N ILE A 478 -10.38 -38.97 4.77
CA ILE A 478 -10.18 -37.76 5.59
C ILE A 478 -11.46 -37.40 6.35
N GLU A 479 -12.61 -37.33 5.66
CA GLU A 479 -13.90 -36.99 6.28
C GLU A 479 -14.24 -37.94 7.43
N ARG A 480 -14.12 -39.25 7.19
CA ARG A 480 -14.36 -40.27 8.21
C ARG A 480 -13.44 -40.09 9.41
N HIS A 481 -12.14 -39.90 9.19
CA HIS A 481 -11.17 -39.72 10.26
C HIS A 481 -11.47 -38.48 11.11
N LEU A 482 -11.77 -37.34 10.46
CA LEU A 482 -12.05 -36.07 11.16
C LEU A 482 -13.37 -36.11 11.94
N ILE A 483 -14.37 -36.86 11.47
CA ILE A 483 -15.62 -37.09 12.23
C ILE A 483 -15.35 -37.97 13.47
N GLU A 484 -14.53 -39.02 13.31
CA GLU A 484 -14.17 -39.92 14.41
C GLU A 484 -13.22 -39.26 15.44
N HIS A 485 -12.43 -38.27 15.01
CA HIS A 485 -11.43 -37.57 15.81
C HIS A 485 -11.64 -36.05 15.71
N PRO A 486 -12.67 -35.49 16.38
CA PRO A 486 -12.98 -34.05 16.30
C PRO A 486 -11.86 -33.14 16.85
N ASP A 487 -10.98 -33.68 17.69
CA ASP A 487 -9.81 -33.00 18.26
C ASP A 487 -8.54 -33.17 17.40
N ALA A 488 -8.65 -33.74 16.20
CA ALA A 488 -7.53 -33.87 15.28
C ALA A 488 -6.92 -32.50 14.98
N PRO A 489 -5.58 -32.40 14.85
CA PRO A 489 -4.94 -31.13 14.55
C PRO A 489 -5.43 -30.58 13.20
N PRO A 490 -5.44 -29.25 13.02
CA PRO A 490 -6.00 -28.58 11.84
C PRO A 490 -5.10 -28.67 10.59
N VAL A 491 -4.32 -29.75 10.52
CA VAL A 491 -3.37 -30.08 9.46
C VAL A 491 -3.32 -31.60 9.28
N LEU A 492 -3.06 -32.04 8.06
CA LEU A 492 -2.83 -33.45 7.73
C LEU A 492 -1.81 -33.59 6.60
N PHE A 493 -1.22 -34.78 6.49
CA PHE A 493 -0.38 -35.18 5.37
C PHE A 493 -1.15 -36.09 4.41
N ILE A 494 -0.80 -36.01 3.13
CA ILE A 494 -1.08 -37.04 2.13
C ILE A 494 0.27 -37.57 1.66
N ALA A 495 0.55 -38.84 1.95
CA ALA A 495 1.87 -39.45 1.83
C ALA A 495 2.49 -39.27 0.43
N GLY A 496 3.62 -38.55 0.36
CA GLY A 496 4.33 -38.28 -0.89
C GLY A 496 3.57 -37.37 -1.88
N HIS A 497 2.50 -36.72 -1.43
CA HIS A 497 1.67 -35.83 -2.23
C HIS A 497 1.81 -34.39 -1.74
N GLY A 498 1.49 -34.12 -0.47
CA GLY A 498 1.46 -32.77 0.08
C GLY A 498 0.79 -32.73 1.45
N ILE A 499 0.41 -31.53 1.89
CA ILE A 499 -0.30 -31.30 3.15
C ILE A 499 -1.59 -30.52 2.92
N THR A 500 -2.57 -30.73 3.80
CA THR A 500 -3.79 -29.93 3.83
C THR A 500 -3.92 -29.29 5.20
N ALA A 501 -4.11 -27.98 5.24
CA ALA A 501 -4.33 -27.19 6.44
C ALA A 501 -5.66 -26.46 6.35
N TRP A 502 -6.35 -26.26 7.47
CA TRP A 502 -7.63 -25.54 7.49
C TRP A 502 -7.73 -24.58 8.66
N GLY A 503 -8.67 -23.64 8.60
CA GLY A 503 -8.90 -22.64 9.65
C GLY A 503 -10.18 -21.85 9.49
N ALA A 504 -10.47 -20.99 10.47
CA ALA A 504 -11.60 -20.04 10.44
C ALA A 504 -11.37 -18.89 9.46
N THR A 505 -10.13 -18.67 9.03
CA THR A 505 -9.77 -17.70 8.00
C THR A 505 -8.72 -18.28 7.07
N LEU A 506 -8.62 -17.71 5.87
CA LEU A 506 -7.60 -18.11 4.90
C LEU A 506 -6.18 -17.87 5.40
N ALA A 507 -5.95 -16.77 6.12
CA ALA A 507 -4.66 -16.48 6.77
C ALA A 507 -4.31 -17.56 7.80
N GLN A 508 -5.26 -17.97 8.65
CA GLN A 508 -5.03 -19.02 9.64
C GLN A 508 -4.71 -20.37 8.98
N ALA A 509 -5.43 -20.75 7.92
CA ALA A 509 -5.15 -21.99 7.18
C ALA A 509 -3.73 -21.96 6.56
N ARG A 510 -3.31 -20.83 5.99
CA ARG A 510 -1.94 -20.61 5.51
C ARG A 510 -0.92 -20.76 6.65
N ASP A 511 -1.12 -20.04 7.75
CA ASP A 511 -0.15 -20.02 8.87
C ASP A 511 0.05 -21.42 9.47
N ARG A 512 -1.00 -22.24 9.51
CA ARG A 512 -0.92 -23.65 9.92
C ARG A 512 -0.09 -24.49 8.96
N ALA A 513 -0.26 -24.32 7.65
CA ALA A 513 0.61 -24.96 6.66
C ALA A 513 2.07 -24.52 6.84
N GLU A 514 2.30 -23.24 7.13
CA GLU A 514 3.64 -22.70 7.38
C GLU A 514 4.29 -23.28 8.64
N CYS A 515 3.54 -23.38 9.74
CA CYS A 515 4.03 -24.02 10.97
C CYS A 515 4.42 -25.48 10.72
N LEU A 516 3.60 -26.23 9.97
CA LEU A 516 3.89 -27.63 9.67
C LEU A 516 5.15 -27.77 8.79
N GLU A 517 5.25 -26.99 7.71
CA GLU A 517 6.44 -27.06 6.85
C GLU A 517 7.71 -26.67 7.61
N ALA A 518 7.68 -25.61 8.42
CA ALA A 518 8.83 -25.19 9.20
C ALA A 518 9.27 -26.25 10.23
N MET A 519 8.32 -26.95 10.87
CA MET A 519 8.66 -28.11 11.71
C MET A 519 9.29 -29.22 10.88
N CYS A 520 8.73 -29.56 9.72
CA CYS A 520 9.29 -30.59 8.84
C CYS A 520 10.66 -30.22 8.26
N GLU A 521 10.91 -28.94 7.99
CA GLU A 521 12.22 -28.42 7.59
C GLU A 521 13.24 -28.65 8.70
N LEU A 522 12.92 -28.27 9.93
CA LEU A 522 13.79 -28.52 11.09
C LEU A 522 14.06 -30.02 11.29
N VAL A 523 13.05 -30.88 11.16
CA VAL A 523 13.25 -32.34 11.21
C VAL A 523 14.14 -32.81 10.06
N THR A 524 13.97 -32.28 8.86
CA THR A 524 14.78 -32.66 7.69
C THR A 524 16.24 -32.26 7.86
N LEU A 525 16.49 -31.07 8.44
CA LEU A 525 17.83 -30.55 8.68
C LEU A 525 18.53 -31.21 9.88
N THR A 526 17.78 -31.58 10.91
CA THR A 526 18.35 -32.09 12.18
C THR A 526 18.22 -33.60 12.37
N GLY A 527 17.30 -34.25 11.65
CA GLY A 527 16.91 -35.65 11.83
C GLY A 527 16.08 -35.92 13.09
N ARG A 528 15.62 -34.89 13.82
CA ARG A 528 14.97 -35.06 15.14
C ARG A 528 13.52 -34.61 15.13
N ARG A 529 12.59 -35.49 15.50
CA ARG A 529 11.16 -35.14 15.73
C ARG A 529 10.83 -34.75 17.17
N GLU A 530 11.80 -34.86 18.06
CA GLU A 530 11.68 -34.52 19.47
C GLU A 530 12.83 -33.58 19.86
N ILE A 531 12.47 -32.44 20.44
CA ILE A 531 13.40 -31.53 21.10
C ILE A 531 13.37 -31.88 22.58
N ALA A 532 14.39 -32.60 23.06
CA ALA A 532 14.52 -32.86 24.48
C ALA A 532 14.74 -31.53 25.22
N PRO A 533 14.06 -31.28 26.36
CA PRO A 533 14.44 -30.19 27.23
C PRO A 533 15.89 -30.42 27.67
N SER A 534 16.73 -29.39 27.57
CA SER A 534 18.11 -29.47 28.02
C SER A 534 18.14 -29.94 29.46
N VAL A 535 18.64 -31.15 29.70
CA VAL A 535 19.04 -31.58 31.04
C VAL A 535 20.17 -30.63 31.44
N SER A 536 19.91 -29.71 32.38
CA SER A 536 21.00 -29.08 33.12
C SER A 536 21.72 -30.21 33.83
N SER A 537 22.97 -30.46 33.44
CA SER A 537 23.87 -31.39 34.11
C SER A 537 23.93 -31.05 35.61
N SER A 538 23.30 -31.89 36.42
CA SER A 538 23.72 -32.11 37.79
C SER A 538 25.04 -32.87 37.77
N GLU A 539 26.13 -32.21 38.12
CA GLU A 539 27.21 -32.89 38.85
C GLU A 539 27.28 -32.24 40.23
N GLU A 540 26.57 -32.89 41.16
CA GLU A 540 26.99 -32.97 42.55
C GLU A 540 28.38 -33.62 42.59
N GLU A 541 29.38 -32.93 43.13
CA GLU A 541 30.56 -33.60 43.69
C GLU A 541 30.28 -33.89 45.17
N PRO A 542 30.34 -35.16 45.61
CA PRO A 542 30.52 -35.50 47.02
C PRO A 542 31.99 -35.87 47.29
N GLN A 543 32.73 -34.96 47.93
CA GLN A 543 33.67 -35.12 49.07
C GLN A 543 34.75 -34.05 49.10
#